data_AF-A0AAU9WW93-F1
#
_entry.id   AF-A0AAU9WW93-F1
#
_cell.length_a   1.000
_cell.length_b   1.000
_cell.length_c   1.000
_cell.angle_alpha   90.00
_cell.angle_beta   90.00
_cell.angle_gamma   90.00
#
_symmetry.space_group_name_H-M   'P 1'
#
loop_
_entity.id
_entity.type
_entity.pdbx_description
1 polymer ?
#
loop_
_entity_poly.entity_id
_entity_poly.type
_entity_poly.pdbx_seq_one_letter_code
_entity_poly.pdbx_strand_id
1 'polypeptide(L)' 'MRMEIYGCPACAKPLGMESGAILDAQITASSEFNGNHAAKQGRLNFLAVPGKAGSWSARTNDVNQWIEVKLPGYKG' A
#
# COMPACT_ATOMS: atom_id res chain seq x y z
N MET A 1 4.82 10.00 -32.51
CA MET A 1 3.90 10.74 -31.61
C MET A 1 3.52 9.79 -30.48
N ARG A 2 3.60 10.21 -29.21
CA ARG A 2 3.12 9.44 -28.03
C ARG A 2 2.03 10.26 -27.35
N MET A 3 0.87 9.65 -27.12
CA MET A 3 -0.28 10.27 -26.46
C MET A 3 -0.83 9.30 -25.41
N GLU A 4 -1.25 9.83 -24.27
CA GLU A 4 -2.10 9.14 -23.28
C GLU A 4 -3.41 9.90 -23.17
N ILE A 5 -4.53 9.19 -23.26
CA ILE A 5 -5.88 9.75 -23.14
C ILE A 5 -6.45 9.29 -21.81
N TYR A 6 -6.77 10.24 -20.93
CA TYR A 6 -7.32 9.96 -19.61
C TYR A 6 -8.84 10.13 -19.62
N GLY A 7 -9.54 9.16 -19.04
CA GLY A 7 -10.98 9.21 -18.76
C GLY A 7 -11.25 9.12 -17.26
N CYS A 8 -12.51 9.32 -16.85
CA CYS A 8 -12.94 9.17 -15.46
C CYS A 8 -14.10 8.17 -15.36
N PRO A 9 -13.84 6.85 -15.53
CA PRO A 9 -14.86 5.85 -15.28
C PRO A 9 -15.22 5.82 -13.79
N ALA A 10 -16.47 5.46 -13.49
CA ALA A 10 -16.92 5.30 -12.11
C ALA A 10 -16.02 4.30 -11.36
N CYS A 11 -15.71 4.60 -10.10
CA CYS A 11 -14.89 3.76 -9.21
C CYS A 11 -13.41 3.57 -9.60
N ALA A 12 -12.88 4.32 -10.57
CA ALA A 12 -11.45 4.25 -10.91
C ALA A 12 -10.54 5.20 -10.10
N LYS A 13 -11.11 5.97 -9.17
CA LYS A 13 -10.34 6.90 -8.34
C LYS A 13 -9.55 6.12 -7.28
N PRO A 14 -8.29 6.50 -7.00
CA PRO A 14 -7.49 5.88 -5.96
C PRO A 14 -8.15 6.08 -4.59
N LEU A 15 -8.14 5.03 -3.77
CA LEU A 15 -8.78 5.03 -2.45
C LEU A 15 -7.89 5.58 -1.33
N GLY A 16 -6.61 5.88 -1.62
CA GLY A 16 -5.74 6.56 -0.67
C GLY A 16 -4.46 5.83 -0.22
N MET A 17 -4.11 4.71 -0.86
CA MET A 17 -2.86 3.99 -0.53
C MET A 17 -1.62 4.84 -0.80
N GLU A 18 -1.52 5.41 -2.00
CA GLU A 18 -0.39 6.27 -2.39
C GLU A 18 -0.43 7.64 -1.70
N SER A 19 -1.61 8.27 -1.62
CA SER A 19 -1.74 9.64 -1.09
C SER A 19 -1.63 9.75 0.43
N GLY A 20 -1.62 8.63 1.15
CA GLY A 20 -1.61 8.61 2.62
C GLY A 20 -2.99 8.81 3.26
N ALA A 21 -4.07 8.91 2.49
CA ALA A 21 -5.42 9.01 3.04
C ALA A 21 -5.88 7.73 3.76
N ILE A 22 -5.35 6.58 3.36
CA ILE A 22 -5.36 5.37 4.20
C ILE A 22 -4.21 5.52 5.18
N LEU A 23 -4.50 5.59 6.48
CA LEU A 23 -3.51 5.81 7.52
C LEU A 23 -2.61 4.58 7.73
N ASP A 24 -1.39 4.79 8.22
CA ASP A 24 -0.45 3.71 8.54
C ASP A 24 -1.06 2.64 9.45
N ALA A 25 -1.86 3.06 10.44
CA ALA A 25 -2.53 2.16 11.38
C ALA A 25 -3.65 1.30 10.74
N GLN A 26 -4.04 1.61 9.50
CA GLN A 26 -5.02 0.84 8.73
C GLN A 26 -4.36 -0.23 7.85
N ILE A 27 -3.02 -0.29 7.82
CA ILE A 27 -2.26 -1.23 6.98
C ILE A 27 -1.54 -2.21 7.90
N THR A 28 -1.92 -3.48 7.84
CA THR A 28 -1.37 -4.57 8.65
C THR A 28 -0.91 -5.71 7.75
N ALA A 29 -0.13 -6.64 8.29
CA ALA A 29 0.32 -7.82 7.57
C ALA A 29 0.43 -9.02 8.50
N SER A 30 0.44 -10.22 7.92
CA SER A 30 0.70 -11.47 8.63
C SER A 30 2.07 -11.47 9.33
N SER A 31 3.07 -10.89 8.66
CA SER A 31 4.43 -10.73 9.16
C SER A 31 5.17 -9.65 8.38
N GLU A 32 6.31 -9.22 8.93
CA GLU A 32 7.20 -8.23 8.31
C GLU A 32 8.64 -8.73 8.40
N PHE A 33 9.42 -8.59 7.32
CA PHE A 33 10.83 -8.97 7.29
C PHE A 33 11.63 -8.29 8.39
N ASN A 34 11.39 -6.99 8.56
CA ASN A 34 11.82 -6.18 9.70
C ASN A 34 11.04 -4.84 9.66
N GLY A 35 11.27 -3.96 10.64
CA GLY A 35 10.63 -2.64 10.69
C GLY A 35 10.95 -1.69 9.52
N ASN A 36 11.91 -2.04 8.65
CA ASN A 36 12.19 -1.27 7.43
C ASN A 36 11.25 -1.70 6.30
N HIS A 37 10.73 -2.92 6.33
CA HIS A 37 9.79 -3.50 5.36
C HIS A 37 8.38 -3.64 5.96
N ALA A 38 8.02 -2.73 6.85
CA ALA A 38 6.74 -2.74 7.54
C ALA A 38 5.56 -2.69 6.57
N ALA A 39 4.39 -3.18 6.97
CA ALA A 39 3.19 -3.27 6.13
C ALA A 39 2.86 -1.95 5.44
N LYS A 40 2.97 -0.84 6.18
CA LYS A 40 2.76 0.52 5.68
C LYS A 40 3.69 0.97 4.55
N GLN A 41 4.79 0.25 4.30
CA GLN A 41 5.69 0.56 3.18
C GLN A 41 5.19 -0.04 1.87
N GLY A 42 4.15 -0.89 1.90
CA GLY A 42 3.47 -1.44 0.72
C GLY A 42 2.63 -0.44 -0.07
N ARG A 43 2.90 0.87 0.04
CA ARG A 43 2.22 1.92 -0.72
C ARG A 43 2.84 2.02 -2.12
N LEU A 44 2.00 2.29 -3.12
CA LEU A 44 2.49 2.60 -4.47
C LEU A 44 3.34 3.87 -4.45
N ASN A 45 4.41 3.91 -5.26
CA ASN A 45 5.36 5.02 -5.36
C ASN A 45 6.03 5.41 -4.03
N PHE A 46 6.08 4.50 -3.06
CA PHE A 46 6.78 4.71 -1.81
C PHE A 46 8.28 4.52 -2.00
N LEU A 47 9.03 5.62 -1.96
CA LEU A 47 10.47 5.58 -2.19
C LEU A 47 11.21 5.09 -0.95
N ALA A 48 12.21 4.23 -1.17
CA ALA A 48 13.13 3.84 -0.12
C ALA A 48 13.92 5.07 0.38
N VAL A 49 14.10 5.17 1.69
CA VAL A 49 14.91 6.20 2.35
C VAL A 49 15.85 5.52 3.35
N PRO A 50 16.90 6.20 3.86
CA PRO A 50 17.77 5.61 4.87
C PRO A 50 16.95 5.04 6.05
N GLY A 51 17.08 3.73 6.28
CA GLY A 51 16.35 3.02 7.34
C GLY A 51 14.89 2.65 7.03
N LYS A 52 14.39 2.82 5.79
CA LYS A 52 13.08 2.31 5.34
C LYS A 52 13.13 1.81 3.90
N ALA A 53 12.63 0.60 3.68
CA ALA A 53 12.44 0.06 2.34
C ALA A 53 11.26 0.75 1.65
N GLY A 54 11.29 0.74 0.31
CA GLY A 54 10.19 1.24 -0.53
C GLY A 54 9.05 0.23 -0.73
N SER A 55 9.00 -0.82 0.08
CA SER A 55 8.00 -1.89 -0.05
C SER A 55 7.83 -2.65 1.27
N TRP A 56 6.69 -3.32 1.39
CA TRP A 56 6.47 -4.36 2.38
C TRP A 56 7.08 -5.69 1.88
N SER A 57 7.68 -6.43 2.80
CA SER A 57 8.12 -7.81 2.60
C SER A 57 7.74 -8.63 3.83
N ALA A 58 7.18 -9.82 3.61
CA ALA A 58 6.90 -10.77 4.69
C ALA A 58 8.19 -11.31 5.32
N ARG A 59 8.09 -11.81 6.55
CA ARG A 59 9.22 -12.42 7.28
C ARG A 59 9.64 -13.77 6.71
N THR A 60 8.65 -14.58 6.32
CA THR A 60 8.84 -15.90 5.74
C THR A 60 8.31 -15.88 4.32
N ASN A 61 8.99 -16.55 3.39
CA ASN A 61 8.52 -16.70 2.03
C ASN A 61 7.68 -17.98 1.89
N ASP A 62 6.40 -17.87 2.24
CA ASP A 62 5.42 -18.95 2.13
C ASP A 62 4.07 -18.44 1.61
N VAL A 63 3.16 -19.37 1.31
CA VAL A 63 1.85 -19.08 0.71
C VAL A 63 0.81 -18.52 1.69
N ASN A 64 1.13 -18.45 2.99
CA ASN A 64 0.20 -18.03 4.03
C ASN A 64 0.38 -16.55 4.41
N GLN A 65 1.27 -15.82 3.74
CA GLN A 65 1.52 -14.42 4.02
C GLN A 65 0.50 -13.51 3.35
N TRP A 66 0.14 -12.42 4.03
CA TRP A 66 -0.84 -11.45 3.55
C TRP A 66 -0.52 -10.04 4.03
N ILE A 67 -1.02 -9.07 3.28
CA ILE A 67 -1.13 -7.66 3.65
C ILE A 67 -2.61 -7.29 3.63
N GLU A 68 -3.08 -6.62 4.67
CA GLU A 68 -4.47 -6.25 4.86
C GLU A 68 -4.56 -4.73 4.97
N VAL A 69 -5.62 -4.18 4.36
CA VAL A 69 -5.93 -2.76 4.41
C VAL A 69 -7.35 -2.60 4.93
N LYS A 70 -7.48 -2.01 6.12
CA LYS A 70 -8.77 -1.66 6.69
C LYS A 70 -9.28 -0.36 6.06
N LEU A 71 -10.18 -0.48 5.09
CA LEU A 71 -10.80 0.69 4.47
C LEU A 71 -11.68 1.47 5.48
N PRO A 72 -11.72 2.80 5.40
CA PRO A 72 -12.70 3.57 6.17
C PRO A 72 -14.11 3.14 5.75
N GLY A 73 -14.98 2.92 6.74
CA GLY A 73 -16.37 2.55 6.49
C GLY A 73 -17.09 3.62 5.68
N TYR A 74 -17.93 3.19 4.75
CA TYR A 74 -18.79 4.08 3.97
C TYR A 74 -19.80 4.74 4.93
N LYS A 75 -19.71 6.05 5.13
CA LYS A 75 -20.80 6.82 5.75
C LYS A 75 -21.77 7.19 4.64
N GLY A 76 -22.72 6.30 4.39
CA GLY A 76 -23.92 6.63 3.63
C GLY A 76 -24.77 7.64 4.38
#